data_AF-Q2IJK0-F1
#
_entry.id   AF-Q2IJK0-F1
#
_cell.length_a   1.000
_cell.length_b   1.000
_cell.length_c   1.000
_cell.angle_alpha   90.00
_cell.angle_beta   90.00
_cell.angle_gamma   90.00
#
_symmetry.space_group_name_H-M   'P 1'
#
loop_
_entity.id
_entity.type
_entity.pdbx_description
1 polymer ?
#
loop_
_entity_poly.entity_id
_entity_poly.type
_entity_poly.pdbx_seq_one_letter_code
_entity_poly.pdbx_strand_id
1 'polypeptide(L)'
;MFPPAPALALALLHLAAATPLPGKVGPDPQLSARVEQDLLEGRWDAARAAVERELACGEAPAAVRAELAVLLARIAVDRSQFHRHAPREAAAAADRALAAAREAGDPRVLATALLVQARRVFFEALDDPSRMRAAAAAVREARAAAGRAGDARLEAEAIFHQALTEDRQGRPEAARALLEDGAARARRLGDDFMLSNMERHLAGLDQDRGDLARAELGFRQSLALREQAGAAAYVPWAQIALADVLAERGTAEEEQRVLLRKAAQLGERSGSLRAASAASATLARRLLAAGHRGAARTAAQRAVALARRFGAPEDVRAAEEVASRASTPGQP
;
A
#
# COMPACT_ATOMS: atom_id res chain seq x y z
N MET A 1 16.69 28.24 50.59
CA MET A 1 17.53 27.19 50.00
C MET A 1 16.57 26.14 49.46
N PHE A 2 16.42 26.08 48.14
CA PHE A 2 15.46 25.23 47.43
C PHE A 2 15.72 23.73 47.67
N PRO A 3 14.68 22.89 47.82
CA PRO A 3 14.79 21.48 47.48
C PRO A 3 14.58 21.29 45.96
N PRO A 4 15.19 20.27 45.32
CA PRO A 4 14.94 19.98 43.92
C PRO A 4 13.57 19.30 43.73
N ALA A 5 12.93 19.65 42.62
CA ALA A 5 11.60 19.23 42.19
C ALA A 5 11.49 17.73 41.85
N PRO A 6 10.27 17.13 41.93
CA PRO A 6 10.00 15.83 41.31
C PRO A 6 9.77 15.99 39.80
N ALA A 7 10.31 15.05 39.04
CA ALA A 7 10.17 14.97 37.59
C ALA A 7 8.71 14.68 37.19
N LEU A 8 8.02 15.69 36.67
CA LEU A 8 6.89 15.54 35.76
C LEU A 8 7.44 15.48 34.32
N ALA A 9 7.21 14.38 33.60
CA ALA A 9 6.94 14.41 32.16
C ALA A 9 6.48 13.04 31.64
N LEU A 10 5.19 12.99 31.32
CA LEU A 10 4.56 12.22 30.24
C LEU A 10 4.83 10.71 30.16
N ALA A 11 4.00 9.95 30.87
CA ALA A 11 3.56 8.63 30.42
C ALA A 11 2.09 8.47 30.76
N LEU A 12 1.19 9.01 29.91
CA LEU A 12 -0.24 8.69 29.88
C LEU A 12 -0.89 9.29 28.62
N LEU A 13 -0.86 8.53 27.53
CA LEU A 13 -1.83 8.62 26.44
C LEU A 13 -2.17 7.18 26.05
N HIS A 14 -2.86 6.50 26.97
CA HIS A 14 -3.56 5.26 26.69
C HIS A 14 -4.96 5.60 26.21
N LEU A 15 -5.25 5.15 24.99
CA LEU A 15 -6.53 4.58 24.54
C LEU A 15 -7.79 5.20 25.19
N ALA A 16 -8.25 6.34 24.67
CA ALA A 16 -9.63 6.73 24.87
C ALA A 16 -10.50 5.85 23.97
N ALA A 17 -11.17 4.87 24.60
CA ALA A 17 -12.37 4.26 24.04
C ALA A 17 -13.35 5.41 23.74
N ALA A 18 -13.70 5.58 22.47
CA ALA A 18 -14.59 6.63 22.00
C ALA A 18 -16.04 6.33 22.45
N THR A 19 -16.39 6.76 23.64
CA THR A 19 -17.77 7.17 23.93
C THR A 19 -18.01 8.50 23.20
N PRO A 20 -19.05 8.63 22.35
CA PRO A 20 -19.36 9.91 21.75
C PRO A 20 -19.77 10.87 22.86
N LEU A 21 -19.01 11.95 23.04
CA LEU A 21 -19.43 13.05 23.91
C LEU A 21 -20.69 13.68 23.30
N PRO A 22 -21.77 13.87 24.07
CA PRO A 22 -22.96 14.55 23.57
C PRO A 22 -22.59 16.01 23.25
N GLY A 23 -22.73 16.41 21.98
CA GLY A 23 -22.57 17.82 21.55
C GLY A 23 -21.48 18.11 20.51
N LYS A 24 -20.78 17.14 19.94
CA LYS A 24 -19.95 17.40 18.74
C LYS A 24 -20.86 17.58 17.52
N VAL A 25 -21.01 18.83 17.08
CA VAL A 25 -21.64 19.18 15.79
C VAL A 25 -20.53 19.41 14.78
N GLY A 26 -20.28 18.42 13.91
CA GLY A 26 -19.31 18.49 12.82
C GLY A 26 -18.37 17.26 12.77
N PRO A 27 -17.88 16.89 11.57
CA PRO A 27 -17.05 15.69 11.38
C PRO A 27 -15.76 15.79 12.19
N ASP A 28 -15.26 14.65 12.69
CA ASP A 28 -13.94 14.59 13.34
C ASP A 28 -12.85 15.16 12.41
N PRO A 29 -12.22 16.30 12.76
CA PRO A 29 -11.23 16.96 11.89
C PRO A 29 -9.98 16.11 11.67
N GLN A 30 -9.77 15.09 12.50
CA GLN A 30 -8.66 14.15 12.38
C GLN A 30 -9.04 12.85 11.66
N LEU A 31 -10.32 12.66 11.29
CA LEU A 31 -10.80 11.42 10.69
C LEU A 31 -10.01 11.04 9.44
N SER A 32 -9.79 11.99 8.52
CA SER A 32 -9.03 11.72 7.30
C SER A 32 -7.62 11.26 7.61
N ALA A 33 -6.88 11.96 8.48
CA ALA A 33 -5.52 11.58 8.85
C ALA A 33 -5.46 10.21 9.55
N ARG A 34 -6.44 9.92 10.40
CA ARG A 34 -6.56 8.62 11.06
C ARG A 34 -6.88 7.50 10.07
N VAL A 35 -7.78 7.75 9.13
CA VAL A 35 -8.06 6.80 8.04
C VAL A 35 -6.79 6.54 7.24
N GLU A 36 -6.03 7.55 6.86
CA GLU A 36 -4.74 7.37 6.17
C GLU A 36 -3.80 6.46 6.97
N GLN A 37 -3.62 6.76 8.25
CA GLN A 37 -2.76 5.97 9.12
C GLN A 37 -3.26 4.52 9.27
N ASP A 38 -4.56 4.33 9.42
CA ASP A 38 -5.16 2.99 9.47
C ASP A 38 -4.96 2.21 8.16
N LEU A 39 -5.02 2.87 6.99
CA LEU A 39 -4.72 2.23 5.71
C LEU A 39 -3.23 1.82 5.61
N LEU A 40 -2.32 2.71 6.03
CA LEU A 40 -0.88 2.43 6.08
C LEU A 40 -0.53 1.24 6.97
N GLU A 41 -1.26 1.07 8.07
CA GLU A 41 -1.07 -0.01 9.03
C GLU A 41 -1.86 -1.28 8.69
N GLY A 42 -2.71 -1.25 7.66
CA GLY A 42 -3.55 -2.38 7.25
C GLY A 42 -4.78 -2.62 8.14
N ARG A 43 -5.26 -1.58 8.82
CA ARG A 43 -6.47 -1.57 9.66
C ARG A 43 -7.71 -1.10 8.89
N TRP A 44 -7.95 -1.61 7.68
CA TRP A 44 -9.09 -1.21 6.83
C TRP A 44 -10.45 -1.29 7.54
N ASP A 45 -10.67 -2.32 8.36
CA ASP A 45 -11.94 -2.49 9.10
C ASP A 45 -12.11 -1.42 10.19
N ALA A 46 -11.02 -1.02 10.85
CA ALA A 46 -11.06 0.07 11.83
C ALA A 46 -11.29 1.43 11.16
N ALA A 47 -10.65 1.67 10.02
CA ALA A 47 -10.85 2.85 9.19
C ALA A 47 -12.32 2.96 8.74
N ARG A 48 -12.87 1.85 8.20
CA ARG A 48 -14.27 1.78 7.76
C ARG A 48 -15.23 2.07 8.91
N ALA A 49 -15.05 1.39 10.05
CA ALA A 49 -15.90 1.60 11.22
C ALA A 49 -15.82 3.03 11.76
N ALA A 50 -14.67 3.72 11.62
CA ALA A 50 -14.55 5.12 11.99
C ALA A 50 -15.43 6.03 11.12
N VAL A 51 -15.39 5.83 9.80
CA VAL A 51 -16.19 6.63 8.87
C VAL A 51 -17.69 6.30 8.99
N GLU A 52 -18.05 5.03 9.16
CA GLU A 52 -19.45 4.62 9.35
C GLU A 52 -20.06 5.17 10.64
N ARG A 53 -19.28 5.27 11.73
CA ARG A 53 -19.76 5.93 12.97
C ARG A 53 -20.07 7.41 12.75
N GLU A 54 -19.22 8.12 12.03
CA GLU A 54 -19.46 9.54 11.71
C GLU A 54 -20.70 9.71 10.83
N LEU A 55 -20.92 8.79 9.88
CA LEU A 55 -22.11 8.80 9.03
C LEU A 55 -23.41 8.50 9.81
N ALA A 56 -23.33 7.72 10.89
CA ALA A 56 -24.47 7.41 11.75
C ALA A 56 -24.84 8.57 12.71
N CYS A 57 -23.93 9.53 12.93
CA CYS A 57 -24.15 10.67 13.80
C CYS A 57 -24.99 11.77 13.11
N GLY A 58 -26.32 11.59 13.09
CA GLY A 58 -27.28 12.63 12.70
C GLY A 58 -27.23 13.07 11.23
N GLU A 59 -28.00 14.11 10.89
CA GLU A 59 -28.03 14.66 9.52
C GLU A 59 -26.78 15.51 9.25
N ALA A 60 -25.74 14.90 8.65
CA ALA A 60 -24.56 15.62 8.19
C ALA A 60 -24.87 16.43 6.92
N PRO A 61 -24.29 17.64 6.72
CA PRO A 61 -24.42 18.40 5.47
C PRO A 61 -23.97 17.59 4.24
N ALA A 62 -24.52 17.90 3.06
CA ALA A 62 -24.20 17.18 1.82
C ALA A 62 -22.68 17.13 1.51
N ALA A 63 -21.97 18.24 1.75
CA ALA A 63 -20.52 18.31 1.59
C ALA A 63 -19.77 17.31 2.49
N VAL A 64 -20.15 17.21 3.77
CA VAL A 64 -19.57 16.25 4.72
C VAL A 64 -19.89 14.82 4.31
N ARG A 65 -21.11 14.55 3.85
CA ARG A 65 -21.48 13.22 3.34
C ARG A 65 -20.66 12.83 2.11
N ALA A 66 -20.35 13.79 1.22
CA ALA A 66 -19.49 13.54 0.07
C ALA A 66 -18.05 13.20 0.51
N GLU A 67 -17.48 13.92 1.47
CA GLU A 67 -16.17 13.61 2.04
C GLU A 67 -16.13 12.20 2.65
N LEU A 68 -17.11 11.86 3.50
CA LEU A 68 -17.21 10.53 4.11
C LEU A 68 -17.39 9.43 3.05
N ALA A 69 -18.17 9.67 2.00
CA ALA A 69 -18.33 8.74 0.89
C ALA A 69 -17.00 8.51 0.15
N VAL A 70 -16.20 9.56 -0.06
CA VAL A 70 -14.86 9.47 -0.66
C VAL A 70 -13.91 8.66 0.22
N LEU A 71 -13.92 8.86 1.54
CA LEU A 71 -13.12 8.05 2.47
C LEU A 71 -13.51 6.56 2.42
N LEU A 72 -14.81 6.24 2.42
CA LEU A 72 -15.28 4.86 2.27
C LEU A 72 -14.85 4.25 0.94
N ALA A 73 -14.94 5.00 -0.15
CA ALA A 73 -14.48 4.55 -1.46
C ALA A 73 -12.97 4.27 -1.49
N ARG A 74 -12.16 5.17 -0.90
CA ARG A 74 -10.71 4.97 -0.75
C ARG A 74 -10.41 3.69 0.03
N ILE A 75 -11.06 3.49 1.18
CA ILE A 75 -10.89 2.29 2.01
C ILE A 75 -11.26 1.02 1.23
N ALA A 76 -12.38 1.03 0.51
CA ALA A 76 -12.84 -0.12 -0.27
C ALA A 76 -11.88 -0.46 -1.42
N VAL A 77 -11.41 0.55 -2.16
CA VAL A 77 -10.44 0.40 -3.25
C VAL A 77 -9.10 -0.09 -2.73
N ASP A 78 -8.62 0.42 -1.59
CA ASP A 78 -7.38 0.00 -0.95
C ASP A 78 -7.46 -1.45 -0.45
N ARG A 79 -8.52 -1.80 0.32
CA ARG A 79 -8.74 -3.15 0.83
C ARG A 79 -8.86 -4.19 -0.29
N SER A 80 -9.52 -3.84 -1.41
CA SER A 80 -9.63 -4.73 -2.57
C SER A 80 -8.25 -5.10 -3.15
N GLN A 81 -7.23 -4.24 -3.04
CA GLN A 81 -5.88 -4.53 -3.51
C GLN A 81 -5.16 -5.54 -2.60
N PHE A 82 -5.32 -5.41 -1.28
CA PHE A 82 -4.59 -6.23 -0.30
C PHE A 82 -5.23 -7.59 -0.02
N HIS A 83 -6.54 -7.74 -0.27
CA HIS A 83 -7.26 -8.97 0.02
C HIS A 83 -8.01 -9.59 -1.17
N ARG A 84 -7.98 -8.96 -2.36
CA ARG A 84 -8.79 -9.37 -3.53
C ARG A 84 -10.29 -9.53 -3.18
N HIS A 85 -10.78 -8.75 -2.21
CA HIS A 85 -12.17 -8.80 -1.77
C HIS A 85 -13.02 -7.75 -2.47
N ALA A 86 -14.18 -8.18 -2.97
CA ALA A 86 -15.29 -7.35 -3.44
C ALA A 86 -14.91 -6.20 -4.41
N PRO A 87 -14.24 -6.46 -5.55
CA PRO A 87 -13.90 -5.41 -6.52
C PRO A 87 -15.13 -4.67 -7.06
N ARG A 88 -16.29 -5.34 -7.12
CA ARG A 88 -17.58 -4.73 -7.47
C ARG A 88 -18.07 -3.75 -6.41
N GLU A 89 -17.84 -4.03 -5.13
CA GLU A 89 -18.19 -3.11 -4.03
C GLU A 89 -17.29 -1.89 -4.06
N ALA A 90 -15.99 -2.07 -4.27
CA ALA A 90 -15.04 -0.98 -4.43
C ALA A 90 -15.40 -0.06 -5.62
N ALA A 91 -15.81 -0.65 -6.75
CA ALA A 91 -16.31 0.10 -7.91
C ALA A 91 -17.58 0.89 -7.59
N ALA A 92 -18.59 0.24 -7.00
CA ALA A 92 -19.83 0.91 -6.63
C ALA A 92 -19.59 2.03 -5.60
N ALA A 93 -18.68 1.83 -4.64
CA ALA A 93 -18.32 2.85 -3.66
C ALA A 93 -17.64 4.04 -4.34
N ALA A 94 -16.69 3.81 -5.24
CA ALA A 94 -16.03 4.86 -6.01
C ALA A 94 -17.02 5.63 -6.89
N ASP A 95 -17.97 4.96 -7.53
CA ASP A 95 -18.97 5.59 -8.40
C ASP A 95 -19.92 6.50 -7.60
N ARG A 96 -20.40 6.01 -6.45
CA ARG A 96 -21.20 6.82 -5.52
C ARG A 96 -20.44 8.01 -4.97
N ALA A 97 -19.18 7.81 -4.59
CA ALA A 97 -18.32 8.88 -4.08
C ALA A 97 -18.08 9.98 -5.13
N LEU A 98 -17.83 9.59 -6.39
CA LEU A 98 -17.67 10.56 -7.48
C LEU A 98 -18.96 11.33 -7.77
N ALA A 99 -20.12 10.66 -7.74
CA ALA A 99 -21.42 11.32 -7.90
C ALA A 99 -21.66 12.34 -6.76
N ALA A 100 -21.45 11.93 -5.51
CA ALA A 100 -21.61 12.81 -4.35
C ALA A 100 -20.62 13.99 -4.37
N ALA A 101 -19.37 13.77 -4.79
CA ALA A 101 -18.37 14.82 -4.91
C ALA A 101 -18.73 15.86 -5.99
N ARG A 102 -19.31 15.42 -7.11
CA ARG A 102 -19.81 16.32 -8.16
C ARG A 102 -20.98 17.17 -7.67
N GLU A 103 -21.90 16.57 -6.93
CA GLU A 103 -23.06 17.27 -6.37
C GLU A 103 -22.66 18.26 -5.27
N ALA A 104 -21.67 17.92 -4.44
CA ALA A 104 -21.14 18.80 -3.41
C ALA A 104 -20.41 20.04 -3.98
N GLY A 105 -19.84 19.94 -5.19
CA GLY A 105 -19.18 21.05 -5.87
C GLY A 105 -17.84 21.48 -5.26
N ASP A 106 -17.34 20.79 -4.23
CA ASP A 106 -16.03 21.07 -3.64
C ASP A 106 -14.89 20.55 -4.54
N PRO A 107 -13.97 21.41 -5.01
CA PRO A 107 -12.90 21.00 -5.93
C PRO A 107 -11.95 19.94 -5.35
N ARG A 108 -11.66 19.98 -4.04
CA ARG A 108 -10.76 19.04 -3.36
C ARG A 108 -11.43 17.69 -3.16
N VAL A 109 -12.70 17.66 -2.78
CA VAL A 109 -13.49 16.42 -2.67
C VAL A 109 -13.61 15.75 -4.05
N LEU A 110 -13.88 16.53 -5.10
CA LEU A 110 -13.92 16.03 -6.47
C LEU A 110 -12.57 15.49 -6.94
N ALA A 111 -11.46 16.20 -6.69
CA ALA A 111 -10.12 15.73 -7.04
C ALA A 111 -9.78 14.41 -6.33
N THR A 112 -10.12 14.28 -5.05
CA THR A 112 -9.91 13.05 -4.28
C THR A 112 -10.75 11.90 -4.84
N ALA A 113 -12.03 12.13 -5.17
CA ALA A 113 -12.90 11.11 -5.75
C ALA A 113 -12.39 10.63 -7.13
N LEU A 114 -11.92 11.56 -7.97
CA LEU A 114 -11.30 11.24 -9.26
C LEU A 114 -10.02 10.42 -9.10
N LEU A 115 -9.21 10.71 -8.08
CA LEU A 115 -8.01 9.95 -7.79
C LEU A 115 -8.32 8.52 -7.33
N VAL A 116 -9.32 8.35 -6.45
CA VAL A 116 -9.82 7.02 -6.04
C VAL A 116 -10.30 6.22 -7.26
N GLN A 117 -11.02 6.87 -8.18
CA GLN A 117 -11.46 6.26 -9.45
C GLN A 117 -10.29 5.89 -10.35
N ALA A 118 -9.32 6.79 -10.54
CA ALA A 118 -8.14 6.55 -11.33
C ALA A 118 -7.33 5.35 -10.79
N ARG A 119 -7.17 5.26 -9.47
CA ARG A 119 -6.55 4.10 -8.79
C ARG A 119 -7.28 2.81 -9.11
N ARG A 120 -8.60 2.77 -8.92
CA ARG A 120 -9.42 1.59 -9.22
C ARG A 120 -9.24 1.12 -10.67
N VAL A 121 -9.39 2.04 -11.62
CA VAL A 121 -9.27 1.73 -13.06
C VAL A 121 -7.84 1.28 -13.39
N PHE A 122 -6.81 1.85 -12.75
CA PHE A 122 -5.44 1.38 -12.89
C PHE A 122 -5.28 -0.07 -12.43
N PHE A 123 -5.84 -0.46 -11.27
CA PHE A 123 -5.76 -1.84 -10.81
C PHE A 123 -6.50 -2.82 -11.73
N GLU A 124 -7.67 -2.45 -12.24
CA GLU A 124 -8.36 -3.24 -13.27
C GLU A 124 -7.50 -3.41 -14.53
N ALA A 125 -6.74 -2.39 -14.90
CA ALA A 125 -5.85 -2.43 -16.06
C ALA A 125 -4.58 -3.28 -15.85
N LEU A 126 -4.24 -3.66 -14.60
CA LEU A 126 -3.19 -4.64 -14.33
C LEU A 126 -3.64 -6.07 -14.66
N ASP A 127 -4.93 -6.34 -14.52
CA ASP A 127 -5.54 -7.63 -14.87
C ASP A 127 -5.93 -7.68 -16.35
N ASP A 128 -6.37 -6.54 -16.91
CA ASP A 128 -6.76 -6.39 -18.32
C ASP A 128 -5.96 -5.24 -18.98
N PRO A 129 -4.83 -5.54 -19.64
CA PRO A 129 -3.97 -4.53 -20.26
C PRO A 129 -4.67 -3.65 -21.31
N SER A 130 -5.78 -4.10 -21.91
CA SER A 130 -6.55 -3.30 -22.87
C SER A 130 -7.10 -2.01 -22.25
N ARG A 131 -7.28 -2.00 -20.92
CA ARG A 131 -7.81 -0.87 -20.15
C ARG A 131 -6.75 0.14 -19.75
N MET A 132 -5.47 -0.10 -20.03
CA MET A 132 -4.37 0.79 -19.63
C MET A 132 -4.50 2.20 -20.21
N ARG A 133 -5.07 2.35 -21.42
CA ARG A 133 -5.38 3.67 -22.00
C ARG A 133 -6.44 4.43 -21.19
N ALA A 134 -7.47 3.73 -20.70
CA ALA A 134 -8.51 4.32 -19.87
C ALA A 134 -7.95 4.72 -18.49
N ALA A 135 -7.08 3.89 -17.90
CA ALA A 135 -6.38 4.23 -16.66
C ALA A 135 -5.54 5.50 -16.80
N ALA A 136 -4.73 5.61 -17.88
CA ALA A 136 -3.93 6.80 -18.15
C ALA A 136 -4.81 8.06 -18.37
N ALA A 137 -5.99 7.92 -18.98
CA ALA A 137 -6.94 9.03 -19.11
C ALA A 137 -7.50 9.47 -17.75
N ALA A 138 -7.97 8.53 -16.93
CA ALA A 138 -8.50 8.80 -15.60
C ALA A 138 -7.45 9.45 -14.68
N VAL A 139 -6.20 8.99 -14.73
CA VAL A 139 -5.09 9.58 -13.96
C VAL A 139 -4.80 11.02 -14.39
N ARG A 140 -4.80 11.31 -15.70
CA ARG A 140 -4.62 12.69 -16.20
C ARG A 140 -5.76 13.60 -15.76
N GLU A 141 -7.00 13.11 -15.77
CA GLU A 141 -8.17 13.85 -15.26
C GLU A 141 -8.03 14.15 -13.76
N ALA A 142 -7.69 13.14 -12.96
CA ALA A 142 -7.46 13.28 -11.52
C ALA A 142 -6.34 14.28 -11.21
N ARG A 143 -5.21 14.22 -11.94
CA ARG A 143 -4.09 15.16 -11.79
C ARG A 143 -4.52 16.60 -12.13
N ALA A 144 -5.26 16.79 -13.22
CA ALA A 144 -5.76 18.10 -13.59
C ALA A 144 -6.74 18.66 -12.54
N ALA A 145 -7.58 17.81 -11.94
CA ALA A 145 -8.47 18.19 -10.85
C ALA A 145 -7.68 18.56 -9.58
N ALA A 146 -6.66 17.78 -9.21
CA ALA A 146 -5.79 18.08 -8.08
C ALA A 146 -5.10 19.46 -8.23
N GLY A 147 -4.61 19.76 -9.44
CA GLY A 147 -4.03 21.07 -9.77
C GLY A 147 -5.03 22.22 -9.64
N ARG A 148 -6.27 22.04 -10.11
CA ARG A 148 -7.33 23.06 -9.92
C ARG A 148 -7.72 23.24 -8.45
N ALA A 149 -7.63 22.18 -7.65
CA ALA A 149 -7.88 22.24 -6.22
C ALA A 149 -6.70 22.85 -5.43
N GLY A 150 -5.51 22.97 -6.03
CA GLY A 150 -4.31 23.43 -5.35
C GLY A 150 -3.80 22.49 -4.25
N ASP A 151 -4.17 21.20 -4.31
CA ASP A 151 -3.81 20.22 -3.28
C ASP A 151 -2.52 19.50 -3.69
N ALA A 152 -1.39 19.94 -3.12
CA ALA A 152 -0.07 19.41 -3.44
C ALA A 152 0.10 17.92 -3.10
N ARG A 153 -0.63 17.39 -2.11
CA ARG A 153 -0.59 15.95 -1.78
C ARG A 153 -1.31 15.13 -2.84
N LEU A 154 -2.50 15.56 -3.24
CA LEU A 154 -3.23 14.92 -4.35
C LEU A 154 -2.47 15.00 -5.66
N GLU A 155 -1.78 16.11 -5.94
CA GLU A 155 -0.90 16.22 -7.10
C GLU A 155 0.23 15.19 -7.08
N ALA A 156 0.90 15.03 -5.94
CA ALA A 156 2.00 14.07 -5.79
C ALA A 156 1.52 12.62 -6.00
N GLU A 157 0.37 12.25 -5.44
CA GLU A 157 -0.24 10.93 -5.64
C GLU A 157 -0.70 10.72 -7.09
N ALA A 158 -1.26 11.75 -7.74
CA ALA A 158 -1.63 11.65 -9.15
C ALA A 158 -0.41 11.53 -10.08
N ILE A 159 0.70 12.24 -9.79
CA ILE A 159 1.98 12.10 -10.50
C ILE A 159 2.51 10.67 -10.37
N PHE A 160 2.44 10.09 -9.17
CA PHE A 160 2.85 8.71 -8.94
C PHE A 160 2.08 7.74 -9.85
N HIS A 161 0.75 7.81 -9.84
CA HIS A 161 -0.06 6.94 -10.71
C HIS A 161 0.17 7.22 -12.19
N GLN A 162 0.50 8.45 -12.58
CA GLN A 162 0.84 8.75 -13.97
C GLN A 162 2.13 8.04 -14.37
N ALA A 163 3.16 8.09 -13.52
CA ALA A 163 4.40 7.37 -13.76
C ALA A 163 4.15 5.87 -13.93
N LEU A 164 3.30 5.27 -13.09
CA LEU A 164 2.94 3.85 -13.23
C LEU A 164 2.28 3.54 -14.57
N THR A 165 1.38 4.41 -15.05
CA THR A 165 0.75 4.20 -16.36
C THR A 165 1.72 4.38 -17.53
N GLU A 166 2.66 5.33 -17.45
CA GLU A 166 3.70 5.54 -18.46
C GLU A 166 4.63 4.32 -18.54
N ASP A 167 5.06 3.81 -17.40
CA ASP A 167 5.90 2.61 -17.29
C ASP A 167 5.22 1.39 -17.93
N ARG A 168 3.96 1.12 -17.56
CA ARG A 168 3.17 0.01 -18.15
C ARG A 168 2.87 0.16 -19.64
N GLN A 169 3.05 1.35 -20.19
CA GLN A 169 2.91 1.61 -21.63
C GLN A 169 4.27 1.56 -22.36
N GLY A 170 5.33 1.09 -21.71
CA GLY A 170 6.66 0.98 -22.30
C GLY A 170 7.35 2.33 -22.45
N ARG A 171 7.02 3.31 -21.59
CA ARG A 171 7.62 4.65 -21.59
C ARG A 171 8.43 4.90 -20.29
N PRO A 172 9.47 4.11 -20.02
CA PRO A 172 10.20 4.16 -18.74
C PRO A 172 10.92 5.48 -18.49
N GLU A 173 11.37 6.20 -19.53
CA GLU A 173 11.98 7.53 -19.34
C GLU A 173 10.97 8.58 -18.90
N ALA A 174 9.75 8.53 -19.47
CA ALA A 174 8.66 9.41 -19.04
C ALA A 174 8.23 9.08 -17.60
N ALA A 175 8.17 7.78 -17.27
CA ALA A 175 7.91 7.33 -15.90
C ALA A 175 9.00 7.83 -14.93
N ARG A 176 10.29 7.69 -15.27
CA ARG A 176 11.40 8.18 -14.46
C ARG A 176 11.31 9.68 -14.19
N ALA A 177 11.09 10.49 -15.21
CA ALA A 177 10.96 11.94 -15.05
C ALA A 177 9.81 12.32 -14.10
N LEU A 178 8.67 11.63 -14.20
CA LEU A 178 7.53 11.83 -13.31
C LEU A 178 7.84 11.39 -11.86
N LEU A 179 8.54 10.26 -11.68
CA LEU A 179 8.94 9.78 -10.36
C LEU A 179 9.95 10.72 -9.69
N GLU A 180 10.89 11.28 -10.44
CA GLU A 180 11.88 12.25 -9.93
C GLU A 180 11.22 13.58 -9.51
N ASP A 181 10.30 14.13 -10.33
CA ASP A 181 9.50 15.31 -9.93
C ASP A 181 8.62 14.99 -8.71
N GLY A 182 7.95 13.85 -8.74
CA GLY A 182 7.12 13.36 -7.64
C GLY A 182 7.90 13.19 -6.33
N ALA A 183 9.11 12.64 -6.37
CA ALA A 183 9.97 12.48 -5.21
C ALA A 183 10.40 13.84 -4.64
N ALA A 184 10.78 14.79 -5.51
CA ALA A 184 11.12 16.13 -5.08
C ALA A 184 9.95 16.85 -4.37
N ARG A 185 8.72 16.65 -4.87
CA ARG A 185 7.50 17.17 -4.25
C ARG A 185 7.20 16.51 -2.91
N ALA A 186 7.19 15.18 -2.85
CA ALA A 186 6.95 14.43 -1.62
C ALA A 186 7.94 14.82 -0.51
N ARG A 187 9.22 15.00 -0.87
CA ARG A 187 10.26 15.49 0.05
C ARG A 187 9.96 16.89 0.60
N ARG A 188 9.51 17.83 -0.23
CA ARG A 188 9.11 19.19 0.24
C ARG A 188 7.88 19.15 1.15
N LEU A 189 6.99 18.18 0.94
CA LEU A 189 5.78 17.99 1.74
C LEU A 189 6.03 17.24 3.06
N GLY A 190 7.21 16.65 3.25
CA GLY A 190 7.47 15.74 4.36
C GLY A 190 6.61 14.47 4.31
N ASP A 191 6.23 14.04 3.11
CA ASP A 191 5.44 12.83 2.89
C ASP A 191 6.36 11.63 2.64
N ASP A 192 6.84 11.03 3.72
CA ASP A 192 7.77 9.90 3.68
C ASP A 192 7.19 8.68 2.96
N PHE A 193 5.88 8.44 3.10
CA PHE A 193 5.23 7.33 2.43
C PHE A 193 5.21 7.53 0.91
N MET A 194 4.79 8.71 0.44
CA MET A 194 4.81 9.01 -1.01
C MET A 194 6.23 9.04 -1.55
N LEU A 195 7.19 9.61 -0.82
CA LEU A 195 8.60 9.56 -1.21
C LEU A 195 9.07 8.11 -1.35
N SER A 196 8.71 7.23 -0.40
CA SER A 196 9.06 5.82 -0.48
C SER A 196 8.49 5.13 -1.73
N ASN A 197 7.29 5.50 -2.18
CA ASN A 197 6.69 4.95 -3.40
C ASN A 197 7.48 5.37 -4.63
N MET A 198 7.87 6.64 -4.72
CA MET A 198 8.70 7.14 -5.83
C MET A 198 10.05 6.42 -5.88
N GLU A 199 10.76 6.36 -4.75
CA GLU A 199 12.08 5.74 -4.66
C GLU A 199 12.04 4.24 -4.98
N ARG A 200 10.97 3.52 -4.57
CA ARG A 200 10.80 2.09 -4.92
C ARG A 200 10.73 1.88 -6.43
N HIS A 201 9.98 2.73 -7.11
CA HIS A 201 9.78 2.59 -8.55
C HIS A 201 10.98 3.06 -9.35
N LEU A 202 11.70 4.10 -8.90
CA LEU A 202 12.99 4.47 -9.47
C LEU A 202 14.01 3.34 -9.36
N ALA A 203 14.06 2.68 -8.18
CA ALA A 203 14.89 1.50 -7.98
C ALA A 203 14.52 0.35 -8.92
N GLY A 204 13.24 0.10 -9.14
CA GLY A 204 12.76 -0.88 -10.13
C GLY A 204 13.23 -0.56 -11.55
N LEU A 205 13.14 0.71 -11.97
CA LEU A 205 13.64 1.14 -13.29
C LEU A 205 15.16 0.99 -13.42
N ASP A 206 15.92 1.19 -12.34
CA ASP A 206 17.36 0.92 -12.33
C ASP A 206 17.66 -0.59 -12.37
N GLN A 207 16.86 -1.41 -11.68
CA GLN A 207 16.95 -2.88 -11.74
C GLN A 207 16.68 -3.42 -13.15
N ASP A 208 15.63 -2.93 -13.81
CA ASP A 208 15.27 -3.32 -15.19
C ASP A 208 16.37 -2.95 -16.20
N ARG A 209 17.17 -1.92 -15.91
CA ARG A 209 18.36 -1.52 -16.70
C ARG A 209 19.62 -2.29 -16.33
N GLY A 210 19.56 -3.18 -15.35
CA GLY A 210 20.70 -3.94 -14.84
C GLY A 210 21.60 -3.17 -13.87
N ASP A 211 21.24 -1.96 -13.47
CA ASP A 211 21.99 -1.21 -12.44
C ASP A 211 21.55 -1.65 -11.04
N LEU A 212 21.94 -2.87 -10.69
CA LEU A 212 21.52 -3.51 -9.45
C LEU A 212 22.06 -2.78 -8.21
N ALA A 213 23.16 -2.03 -8.34
CA ALA A 213 23.73 -1.27 -7.22
C ALA A 213 22.88 -0.04 -6.89
N ARG A 214 22.44 0.73 -7.91
CA ARG A 214 21.50 1.83 -7.70
C ARG A 214 20.13 1.33 -7.24
N ALA A 215 19.67 0.21 -7.80
CA ALA A 215 18.43 -0.41 -7.36
C ALA A 215 18.47 -0.81 -5.87
N GLU A 216 19.54 -1.47 -5.41
CA GLU A 216 19.73 -1.84 -4.00
C GLU A 216 19.67 -0.62 -3.07
N LEU A 217 20.35 0.48 -3.43
CA LEU A 217 20.30 1.72 -2.65
C LEU A 217 18.88 2.29 -2.57
N GLY A 218 18.20 2.38 -3.71
CA GLY A 218 16.83 2.90 -3.77
C GLY A 218 15.83 2.04 -3.00
N PHE A 219 15.93 0.70 -3.08
CA PHE A 219 15.09 -0.20 -2.29
C PHE A 219 15.34 -0.08 -0.78
N ARG A 220 16.60 0.10 -0.34
CA ARG A 220 16.90 0.35 1.08
C ARG A 220 16.32 1.67 1.58
N GLN A 221 16.50 2.75 0.82
CA GLN A 221 15.92 4.06 1.17
C GLN A 221 14.39 3.97 1.25
N SER A 222 13.79 3.30 0.28
CA SER A 222 12.37 3.08 0.19
C SER A 222 11.81 2.22 1.34
N LEU A 223 12.56 1.23 1.81
CA LEU A 223 12.21 0.45 3.00
C LEU A 223 12.25 1.31 4.27
N ALA A 224 13.33 2.06 4.48
CA ALA A 224 13.51 2.92 5.65
C ALA A 224 12.38 3.97 5.77
N LEU A 225 12.03 4.62 4.66
CA LEU A 225 10.95 5.62 4.62
C LEU A 225 9.58 5.00 4.96
N ARG A 226 9.30 3.77 4.53
CA ARG A 226 8.05 3.08 4.90
C ARG A 226 7.99 2.72 6.38
N GLU A 227 9.12 2.33 6.96
CA GLU A 227 9.21 2.05 8.40
C GLU A 227 9.01 3.34 9.21
N GLN A 228 9.61 4.46 8.78
CA GLN A 228 9.43 5.78 9.39
C GLN A 228 7.99 6.28 9.30
N ALA A 229 7.32 6.08 8.16
CA ALA A 229 5.91 6.43 7.97
C ALA A 229 4.93 5.49 8.70
N GLY A 230 5.40 4.43 9.38
CA GLY A 230 4.52 3.44 10.01
C GLY A 230 3.69 2.63 9.00
N ALA A 231 4.14 2.53 7.75
CA ALA A 231 3.40 1.89 6.66
C ALA A 231 3.51 0.36 6.67
N ALA A 232 3.08 -0.27 7.78
CA ALA A 232 3.24 -1.70 8.05
C ALA A 232 2.62 -2.63 6.99
N ALA A 233 1.57 -2.21 6.27
CA ALA A 233 1.02 -2.96 5.14
C ALA A 233 1.96 -2.95 3.91
N TYR A 234 2.78 -1.92 3.75
CA TYR A 234 3.61 -1.73 2.56
C TYR A 234 5.06 -2.20 2.74
N VAL A 235 5.56 -2.23 3.98
CA VAL A 235 6.91 -2.72 4.33
C VAL A 235 7.22 -4.12 3.78
N PRO A 236 6.31 -5.13 3.83
CA PRO A 236 6.59 -6.46 3.30
C PRO A 236 7.01 -6.47 1.83
N TRP A 237 6.39 -5.65 0.97
CA TRP A 237 6.76 -5.56 -0.43
C TRP A 237 8.13 -4.90 -0.64
N ALA A 238 8.50 -3.93 0.18
CA ALA A 238 9.84 -3.33 0.13
C ALA A 238 10.92 -4.33 0.58
N GLN A 239 10.64 -5.15 1.59
CA GLN A 239 11.53 -6.21 2.03
C GLN A 239 11.73 -7.30 0.96
N ILE A 240 10.65 -7.67 0.24
CA ILE A 240 10.73 -8.60 -0.90
C ILE A 240 11.59 -8.01 -2.01
N ALA A 241 11.32 -6.77 -2.44
CA ALA A 241 12.09 -6.13 -3.51
C ALA A 241 13.59 -6.05 -3.19
N LEU A 242 13.94 -5.70 -1.94
CA LEU A 242 15.34 -5.71 -1.50
C LEU A 242 15.93 -7.13 -1.50
N ALA A 243 15.17 -8.13 -1.05
CA ALA A 243 15.64 -9.53 -1.08
C ALA A 243 15.80 -10.07 -2.51
N ASP A 244 15.06 -9.56 -3.48
CA ASP A 244 15.13 -9.96 -4.89
C ASP A 244 16.34 -9.31 -5.57
N VAL A 245 16.56 -8.00 -5.42
CA VAL A 245 17.75 -7.36 -6.00
C VAL A 245 19.07 -7.93 -5.42
N LEU A 246 19.10 -8.27 -4.12
CA LEU A 246 20.26 -8.93 -3.51
C LEU A 246 20.50 -10.32 -4.10
N ALA A 247 19.43 -11.04 -4.45
CA ALA A 247 19.53 -12.35 -5.10
C ALA A 247 20.04 -12.23 -6.53
N GLU A 248 19.57 -11.24 -7.30
CA GLU A 248 20.08 -10.97 -8.64
C GLU A 248 21.56 -10.58 -8.65
N ARG A 249 22.02 -9.90 -7.59
CA ARG A 249 23.44 -9.60 -7.37
C ARG A 249 24.25 -10.81 -6.90
N GLY A 250 23.59 -11.89 -6.48
CA GLY A 250 24.24 -13.06 -5.88
C GLY A 250 24.90 -12.77 -4.53
N THR A 251 24.41 -11.79 -3.76
CA THR A 251 25.03 -11.34 -2.49
C THR A 251 24.09 -11.48 -1.30
N ALA A 252 24.66 -11.56 -0.09
CA ALA A 252 23.93 -11.44 1.19
C ALA A 252 22.78 -12.47 1.40
N GLU A 253 23.02 -13.76 1.13
CA GLU A 253 21.98 -14.79 1.24
C GLU A 253 21.27 -14.87 2.60
N GLU A 254 21.97 -14.64 3.71
CA GLU A 254 21.30 -14.63 5.02
C GLU A 254 20.42 -13.39 5.19
N GLU A 255 20.87 -12.21 4.73
CA GLU A 255 20.06 -10.98 4.74
C GLU A 255 18.78 -11.19 3.94
N GLN A 256 18.90 -11.75 2.74
CA GLN A 256 17.77 -12.15 1.91
C GLN A 256 16.76 -13.03 2.69
N ARG A 257 17.24 -14.10 3.33
CA ARG A 257 16.37 -14.99 4.12
C ARG A 257 15.72 -14.26 5.29
N VAL A 258 16.47 -13.39 5.99
CA VAL A 258 15.94 -12.56 7.09
C VAL A 258 14.85 -11.61 6.59
N LEU A 259 15.08 -10.92 5.47
CA LEU A 259 14.10 -10.01 4.85
C LEU A 259 12.81 -10.76 4.49
N LEU A 260 12.91 -11.93 3.86
CA LEU A 260 11.75 -12.74 3.49
C LEU A 260 10.99 -13.27 4.72
N ARG A 261 11.69 -13.69 5.78
CA ARG A 261 11.06 -14.09 7.06
C ARG A 261 10.30 -12.91 7.68
N LYS A 262 10.92 -11.72 7.72
CA LYS A 262 10.30 -10.49 8.25
C LYS A 262 9.06 -10.11 7.42
N ALA A 263 9.15 -10.15 6.10
CA ALA A 263 8.04 -9.84 5.20
C ALA A 263 6.85 -10.80 5.39
N ALA A 264 7.12 -12.11 5.51
CA ALA A 264 6.11 -13.13 5.76
C ALA A 264 5.38 -12.96 7.11
N GLN A 265 6.10 -12.52 8.14
CA GLN A 265 5.52 -12.29 9.46
C GLN A 265 4.75 -10.97 9.54
N LEU A 266 5.34 -9.89 9.06
CA LEU A 266 4.72 -8.58 9.09
C LEU A 266 3.49 -8.54 8.19
N GLY A 267 3.59 -9.05 6.96
CA GLY A 267 2.47 -9.05 6.02
C GLY A 267 1.27 -9.86 6.49
N GLU A 268 1.47 -10.91 7.30
CA GLU A 268 0.35 -11.62 7.92
C GLU A 268 -0.33 -10.76 8.99
N ARG A 269 0.44 -10.05 9.82
CA ARG A 269 -0.10 -9.20 10.90
C ARG A 269 -0.76 -7.93 10.39
N SER A 270 -0.22 -7.32 9.33
CA SER A 270 -0.75 -6.09 8.70
C SER A 270 -1.77 -6.37 7.59
N GLY A 271 -2.21 -7.61 7.42
CA GLY A 271 -3.21 -7.98 6.40
C GLY A 271 -2.71 -7.95 4.95
N SER A 272 -1.42 -7.75 4.72
CA SER A 272 -0.79 -7.84 3.40
C SER A 272 -0.53 -9.28 2.97
N LEU A 273 -1.62 -10.05 2.85
CA LEU A 273 -1.62 -11.50 2.68
C LEU A 273 -0.87 -11.96 1.41
N ARG A 274 -1.02 -11.22 0.31
CA ARG A 274 -0.31 -11.51 -0.95
C ARG A 274 1.21 -11.40 -0.77
N ALA A 275 1.67 -10.32 -0.13
CA ALA A 275 3.09 -10.12 0.15
C ALA A 275 3.62 -11.22 1.09
N ALA A 276 2.85 -11.55 2.14
CA ALA A 276 3.23 -12.59 3.08
C ALA A 276 3.33 -13.98 2.42
N SER A 277 2.41 -14.30 1.52
CA SER A 277 2.44 -15.53 0.72
C SER A 277 3.65 -15.55 -0.21
N ALA A 278 3.86 -14.48 -0.98
CA ALA A 278 4.99 -14.35 -1.90
C ALA A 278 6.35 -14.49 -1.18
N ALA A 279 6.53 -13.79 -0.05
CA ALA A 279 7.73 -13.90 0.78
C ALA A 279 7.96 -15.33 1.29
N SER A 280 6.89 -15.99 1.77
CA SER A 280 6.95 -17.38 2.24
C SER A 280 7.32 -18.35 1.12
N ALA A 281 6.76 -18.16 -0.08
CA ALA A 281 7.04 -18.99 -1.25
C ALA A 281 8.48 -18.81 -1.75
N THR A 282 8.96 -17.57 -1.83
CA THR A 282 10.35 -17.26 -2.20
C THR A 282 11.33 -17.82 -1.18
N LEU A 283 11.04 -17.67 0.12
CA LEU A 283 11.85 -18.26 1.18
C LEU A 283 11.89 -19.80 1.07
N ALA A 284 10.75 -20.44 0.80
CA ALA A 284 10.67 -21.88 0.63
C ALA A 284 11.56 -22.38 -0.52
N ARG A 285 11.51 -21.70 -1.68
CA ARG A 285 12.36 -22.03 -2.83
C ARG A 285 13.85 -21.89 -2.51
N ARG A 286 14.26 -20.78 -1.86
CA ARG A 286 15.66 -20.53 -1.48
C ARG A 286 16.16 -21.55 -0.45
N LEU A 287 15.34 -21.88 0.55
CA LEU A 287 15.67 -22.92 1.54
C LEU A 287 15.78 -24.30 0.90
N LEU A 288 14.93 -24.62 -0.08
CA LEU A 288 14.99 -25.88 -0.79
C LEU A 288 16.27 -25.99 -1.62
N ALA A 289 16.65 -24.91 -2.33
CA ALA A 289 17.90 -24.84 -3.09
C ALA A 289 19.14 -25.00 -2.18
N ALA A 290 19.10 -24.45 -0.97
CA ALA A 290 20.14 -24.61 0.05
C ALA A 290 20.10 -25.96 0.80
N GLY A 291 19.22 -26.90 0.40
CA GLY A 291 19.12 -28.22 1.02
C GLY A 291 18.36 -28.27 2.35
N HIS A 292 17.86 -27.15 2.86
CA HIS A 292 17.09 -27.05 4.11
C HIS A 292 15.63 -27.51 3.92
N ARG A 293 15.42 -28.78 3.54
CA ARG A 293 14.11 -29.31 3.13
C ARG A 293 13.01 -29.15 4.20
N GLY A 294 13.31 -29.38 5.47
CA GLY A 294 12.33 -29.22 6.56
C GLY A 294 11.81 -27.78 6.67
N ALA A 295 12.74 -26.81 6.71
CA ALA A 295 12.39 -25.40 6.75
C ALA A 295 11.69 -24.93 5.47
N ALA A 296 12.11 -25.44 4.31
CA ALA A 296 11.47 -25.18 3.03
C ALA A 296 10.01 -25.66 3.01
N ARG A 297 9.74 -26.86 3.54
CA ARG A 297 8.37 -27.40 3.65
C ARG A 297 7.49 -26.52 4.52
N THR A 298 7.98 -26.11 5.70
CA THR A 298 7.23 -25.21 6.59
C THR A 298 6.92 -23.88 5.92
N ALA A 299 7.89 -23.27 5.25
CA ALA A 299 7.70 -22.02 4.52
C ALA A 299 6.70 -22.19 3.35
N ALA A 300 6.75 -23.31 2.62
CA ALA A 300 5.82 -23.61 1.53
C ALA A 300 4.39 -23.81 2.03
N GLN A 301 4.18 -24.56 3.12
CA GLN A 301 2.87 -24.75 3.75
C GLN A 301 2.27 -23.42 4.22
N ARG A 302 3.10 -22.55 4.79
CA ARG A 302 2.69 -21.18 5.15
C ARG A 302 2.26 -20.37 3.92
N ALA A 303 3.01 -20.45 2.82
CA ALA A 303 2.66 -19.79 1.56
C ALA A 303 1.30 -20.27 1.02
N VAL A 304 1.04 -21.59 1.04
CA VAL A 304 -0.25 -22.20 0.65
C VAL A 304 -1.40 -21.64 1.49
N ALA A 305 -1.27 -21.65 2.81
CA ALA A 305 -2.33 -21.18 3.70
C ALA A 305 -2.67 -19.69 3.45
N LEU A 306 -1.65 -18.85 3.25
CA LEU A 306 -1.82 -17.43 2.95
C LEU A 306 -2.41 -17.19 1.56
N ALA A 307 -1.97 -17.94 0.53
CA ALA A 307 -2.50 -17.85 -0.82
C ALA A 307 -3.99 -18.26 -0.89
N ARG A 308 -4.40 -19.28 -0.11
CA ARG A 308 -5.81 -19.66 0.03
C ARG A 308 -6.65 -18.55 0.66
N ARG A 309 -6.16 -17.93 1.74
CA ARG A 309 -6.82 -16.80 2.40
C ARG A 309 -6.95 -15.58 1.48
N PHE A 310 -5.94 -15.32 0.64
CA PHE A 310 -5.95 -14.22 -0.33
C PHE A 310 -6.79 -14.52 -1.59
N GLY A 311 -7.06 -15.80 -1.91
CA GLY A 311 -7.81 -16.18 -3.11
C GLY A 311 -6.97 -16.22 -4.39
N ALA A 312 -5.72 -16.73 -4.29
CA ALA A 312 -4.81 -16.92 -5.43
C ALA A 312 -4.56 -18.42 -5.69
N PRO A 313 -5.41 -19.11 -6.48
CA PRO A 313 -5.29 -20.56 -6.69
C PRO A 313 -4.00 -20.97 -7.44
N GLU A 314 -3.46 -20.09 -8.27
CA GLU A 314 -2.17 -20.33 -8.95
C GLU A 314 -1.01 -20.34 -7.96
N ASP A 315 -0.97 -19.36 -7.06
CA ASP A 315 0.03 -19.28 -5.98
C ASP A 315 -0.07 -20.49 -5.03
N VAL A 316 -1.29 -20.98 -4.78
CA VAL A 316 -1.53 -22.21 -4.02
C VAL A 316 -0.84 -23.40 -4.70
N ARG A 317 -1.12 -23.63 -5.99
CA ARG A 317 -0.54 -24.75 -6.75
C ARG A 317 0.99 -24.68 -6.76
N ALA A 318 1.55 -23.51 -7.07
CA ALA A 318 2.99 -23.31 -7.09
C ALA A 318 3.66 -23.57 -5.72
N ALA A 319 3.01 -23.18 -4.62
CA ALA A 319 3.53 -23.43 -3.28
C ALA A 319 3.38 -24.91 -2.86
N GLU A 320 2.31 -25.59 -3.27
CA GLU A 320 2.10 -27.03 -3.05
C GLU A 320 3.17 -27.88 -3.75
N GLU A 321 3.57 -27.50 -4.97
CA GLU A 321 4.68 -28.14 -5.69
C GLU A 321 6.00 -28.05 -4.93
N VAL A 322 6.33 -26.87 -4.38
CA VAL A 322 7.52 -26.68 -3.54
C VAL A 322 7.43 -27.53 -2.27
N ALA A 323 6.26 -27.58 -1.62
CA ALA A 323 6.05 -28.41 -0.43
C ALA A 323 6.23 -29.91 -0.72
N SER A 324 5.74 -30.38 -1.88
CA SER A 324 5.88 -31.77 -2.33
C SER A 324 7.35 -32.14 -2.60
N ARG A 325 8.09 -31.28 -3.33
CA ARG A 325 9.52 -31.44 -3.57
C ARG A 325 10.33 -31.48 -2.28
N ALA A 326 9.99 -30.63 -1.31
CA ALA A 326 10.61 -30.60 0.01
C ALA A 326 10.23 -31.82 0.90
N SER A 327 9.19 -32.57 0.52
CA SER A 327 8.72 -33.77 1.22
C SER A 327 9.31 -35.06 0.67
N THR A 328 9.74 -35.06 -0.59
CA THR A 328 10.35 -36.23 -1.23
C THR A 328 11.85 -36.29 -0.88
N PRO A 329 12.37 -37.44 -0.39
CA PRO A 329 13.82 -37.67 -0.29
C PRO A 329 14.46 -37.50 -1.68
N GLY A 330 15.57 -36.76 -1.78
CA GLY A 330 16.26 -36.61 -3.06
C GLY A 330 16.72 -37.98 -3.57
N GLN A 331 16.52 -38.26 -4.87
CA GLN A 331 17.34 -39.28 -5.52
C GLN A 331 18.80 -38.80 -5.53
N PRO A 332 19.76 -39.70 -5.27
CA PRO A 332 21.18 -39.38 -5.19
C PRO A 332 21.70 -38.74 -6.49
#